data_AF-A0AAJ2NSX3-F1
#
_entry.id   AF-A0AAJ2NSX3-F1
#
_cell.length_a   1.000
_cell.length_b   1.000
_cell.length_c   1.000
_cell.angle_alpha   90.00
_cell.angle_beta   90.00
_cell.angle_gamma   90.00
#
_symmetry.space_group_name_H-M   'P 1'
#
loop_
_entity.id
_entity.type
_entity.pdbx_description
1 polymer ?
#
loop_
_entity_poly.entity_id
_entity_poly.type
_entity_poly.pdbx_seq_one_letter_code
_entity_poly.pdbx_strand_id
1 'polypeptide(L)' 'MSFNLNRINPNQTQVLFHDGRLETLTNEELEEFLLQMDASELDGAIEQSMIE' A
#
# COMPACT_ATOMS: atom_id res chain seq x y z
N MET A 1 -3.16 -3.07 -6.73
CA MET A 1 -1.77 -2.77 -7.19
C MET A 1 -0.78 -3.61 -6.38
N SER A 2 0.27 -4.21 -6.96
CA SER A 2 1.20 -5.10 -6.21
C SER A 2 2.52 -4.40 -5.81
N PHE A 3 2.70 -4.11 -4.53
CA PHE A 3 3.99 -3.72 -3.92
C PHE A 3 4.60 -4.94 -3.20
N ASN A 4 5.91 -4.94 -2.99
CA ASN A 4 6.59 -6.01 -2.25
C ASN A 4 6.93 -5.54 -0.83
N LEU A 5 6.59 -6.37 0.15
CA LEU A 5 6.91 -6.13 1.56
C LEU A 5 8.08 -7.01 1.97
N ASN A 6 9.11 -6.39 2.55
CA ASN A 6 10.26 -7.07 3.12
C ASN A 6 10.42 -6.69 4.59
N ARG A 7 10.13 -7.61 5.51
CA ARG A 7 10.28 -7.36 6.95
C ARG A 7 11.76 -7.38 7.32
N ILE A 8 12.32 -6.21 7.60
CA ILE A 8 13.74 -6.07 7.94
C ILE A 8 14.02 -6.27 9.43
N ASN A 9 13.04 -5.95 10.29
CA ASN A 9 13.09 -6.22 11.72
C ASN A 9 11.66 -6.28 12.33
N PRO A 10 11.50 -6.59 13.63
CA PRO A 10 10.18 -6.73 14.24
C PRO A 10 9.28 -5.48 14.15
N ASN A 11 9.87 -4.29 14.03
CA ASN A 11 9.18 -3.01 14.09
C ASN A 11 9.19 -2.23 12.76
N GLN A 12 9.87 -2.75 11.74
CA GLN A 12 10.04 -2.05 10.46
C GLN A 12 9.93 -3.01 9.27
N THR A 13 9.25 -2.53 8.25
CA THR A 13 9.04 -3.22 6.98
C THR A 13 9.46 -2.30 5.84
N GLN A 14 10.24 -2.83 4.92
CA GLN A 14 10.63 -2.13 3.71
C GLN A 14 9.62 -2.42 2.60
N VAL A 15 9.08 -1.36 2.00
CA VAL A 15 8.11 -1.42 0.91
C VAL A 15 8.83 -1.06 -0.40
N LEU A 16 8.73 -1.94 -1.40
CA LEU A 16 9.17 -1.66 -2.76
C LEU A 16 7.96 -1.24 -3.61
N PHE A 17 8.00 0.02 -4.06
CA PHE A 17 7.01 0.61 -4.94
C PHE A 17 7.32 0.32 -6.41
N HIS A 18 6.33 0.53 -7.27
CA HIS A 18 6.40 0.24 -8.70
C HIS A 18 7.39 1.17 -9.44
N ASP A 19 7.66 2.36 -8.90
CA ASP A 19 8.67 3.29 -9.40
C ASP A 19 10.10 2.87 -9.02
N GLY A 20 10.25 1.74 -8.31
CA GLY A 20 11.54 1.25 -7.83
C GLY A 20 12.01 1.93 -6.54
N ARG A 21 11.18 2.81 -5.95
CA ARG A 21 11.47 3.41 -4.66
C ARG A 21 11.35 2.37 -3.55
N LEU A 22 12.28 2.45 -2.61
CA LEU A 22 12.27 1.66 -1.40
C LEU A 22 12.05 2.60 -0.21
N GLU A 23 11.06 2.29 0.60
CA GLU A 23 10.75 3.05 1.81
C GLU A 23 10.69 2.11 3.00
N THR A 24 11.26 2.52 4.12
CA THR A 24 11.19 1.75 5.36
C THR A 24 10.12 2.37 6.24
N LEU A 25 9.04 1.63 6.44
CA LEU A 25 7.93 2.02 7.28
C LEU A 25 8.01 1.29 8.63
N THR A 26 7.62 1.98 9.70
CA THR A 26 7.28 1.31 10.95
C THR A 26 6.01 0.48 10.80
N ASN A 27 5.71 -0.39 11.76
CA ASN A 27 4.47 -1.15 11.73
C ASN A 27 3.23 -0.23 11.70
N GLU A 28 3.24 0.87 12.48
CA GLU A 28 2.15 1.85 12.52
C GLU A 28 1.96 2.53 11.15
N GLU A 29 3.04 3.01 10.55
CA GLU A 29 3.01 3.64 9.22
C GLU A 29 2.61 2.65 8.11
N LEU A 30 3.04 1.39 8.21
CA LEU A 30 2.66 0.35 7.25
C LEU A 30 1.16 0.05 7.35
N GLU A 31 0.60 -0.06 8.55
CA GLU A 31 -0.82 -0.31 8.76
C GLU A 31 -1.68 0.82 8.19
N GLU A 32 -1.29 2.08 8.42
CA GLU A 32 -1.95 3.23 7.80
C GLU A 32 -1.84 3.23 6.28
N PHE A 33 -0.67 2.88 5.74
CA PHE A 33 -0.44 2.78 4.30
C PHE A 33 -1.34 1.72 3.64
N LEU A 34 -1.42 0.53 4.23
CA LEU A 34 -2.28 -0.54 3.75
C LEU A 34 -3.76 -0.13 3.81
N LEU A 35 -4.18 0.51 4.90
CA LEU A 35 -5.55 1.00 5.06
C LEU A 35 -5.93 2.03 3.99
N GLN A 36 -5.03 2.96 3.66
CA GLN A 36 -5.24 3.94 2.60
C GLN A 36 -5.31 3.30 1.21
N MET A 37 -4.52 2.24 0.97
CA MET A 37 -4.57 1.50 -0.29
C MET A 37 -5.87 0.72 -0.46
N ASP A 38 -6.31 -0.01 0.56
CA ASP A 38 -7.60 -0.72 0.56
C ASP A 38 -8.76 0.26 0.30
N ALA A 39 -8.73 1.45 0.92
CA ALA A 39 -9.73 2.50 0.68
C ALA A 39 -9.67 3.05 -0.76
N SER A 40 -8.47 3.21 -1.33
CA SER A 40 -8.29 3.69 -2.70
C SER A 40 -8.71 2.66 -3.75
N GLU A 41 -8.54 1.36 -3.48
CA GLU A 41 -9.03 0.29 -4.36
C GLU A 41 -10.57 0.20 -4.35
N LEU A 42 -11.22 0.55 -3.23
CA LEU A 42 -12.68 0.64 -3.14
C LEU A 42 -13.24 1.84 -3.94
N ASP A 43 -12.59 3.00 -3.86
CA ASP A 43 -13.03 4.22 -4.56
C ASP A 43 -12.90 4.08 -6.09
N GLY A 44 -11.80 3.47 -6.57
CA GLY A 44 -11.59 3.17 -7.98
C GLY A 44 -12.58 2.16 -8.56
N ALA A 45 -13.10 1.24 -7.75
CA ALA A 45 -14.14 0.29 -8.16
C ALA A 45 -15.53 0.93 -8.25
N ILE A 46 -15.81 1.97 -7.45
CA ILE A 46 -17.07 2.72 -7.49
C ILE A 46 -17.11 3.64 -8.73
N GLU A 47 -16.00 4.31 -9.07
CA GLU A 47 -15.89 5.16 -10.27
C GLU A 47 -15.94 4.35 -11.59
N GLN A 48 -15.48 3.09 -11.62
CA GLN A 48 -15.60 2.25 -12.81
C GLN A 48 -17.00 1.63 -13.00
N SER A 49 -17.86 1.67 -11.98
CA SER A 49 -19.24 1.16 -12.08
C SER A 49 -20.26 2.22 -12.54
N MET A 50 -19.89 3.50 -12.64
CA MET A 50 -20.77 4.58 -13.12
C MET A 50 -20.53 4.98 -14.59
N ILE A 51 -19.89 4.10 -15.37
CA ILE A 51 -19.77 4.24 -16.82
C ILE A 51 -20.18 2.91 -17.47
N GLU A 52 -21.47 2.57 -17.36
CA GLU A 52 -22.13 1.61 -18.27
C GLU A 52 -23.47 2.18 -18.74
#